data_AF-A0A4R8KM83-F1
#
_entry.id   AF-A0A4R8KM83-F1
#
_cell.length_a   1.000
_cell.length_b   1.000
_cell.length_c   1.000
_cell.angle_alpha   90.00
_cell.angle_beta   90.00
_cell.angle_gamma   90.00
#
_symmetry.space_group_name_H-M   'P 1'
#
loop_
_entity.id
_entity.type
_entity.pdbx_description
1 polymer ?
#
loop_
_entity_poly.entity_id
_entity_poly.type
_entity_poly.pdbx_seq_one_letter_code
_entity_poly.pdbx_strand_id
1 'polypeptide(L)'
;MKISARSSGGFAGLSEQYDIDTQAHPAGPGLEAALASSGFFTHPQGTDEQLGADIPHWQITVEAPTARRTITFAEDGSAENARWQQLLTKIRAGA
;
A
#
# COMPACT_ATOMS: atom_id res chain seq x y z
N MET A 1 1.20 13.59 -5.90
CA MET A 1 1.88 12.56 -5.09
C MET A 1 1.93 11.29 -5.91
N LYS A 2 2.89 10.39 -5.65
CA LYS A 2 2.97 9.10 -6.33
C LYS A 2 2.76 7.98 -5.32
N ILE A 3 1.92 7.02 -5.68
CA ILE A 3 1.59 5.86 -4.86
C ILE A 3 2.06 4.62 -5.61
N SER A 4 2.96 3.86 -5.01
CA SER A 4 3.45 2.59 -5.54
C SER A 4 3.05 1.47 -4.59
N ALA A 5 2.21 0.53 -5.05
CA ALA A 5 1.87 -0.68 -4.32
C ALA A 5 2.59 -1.87 -4.97
N ARG A 6 3.29 -2.68 -4.18
CA ARG A 6 3.98 -3.87 -4.65
C ARG A 6 3.60 -5.06 -3.79
N SER A 7 3.22 -6.17 -4.41
CA SER A 7 3.16 -7.46 -3.71
C SER A 7 4.52 -8.14 -3.78
N SER A 8 4.88 -8.74 -2.65
CA SER A 8 6.08 -9.54 -2.49
C SER A 8 5.75 -10.69 -1.55
N GLY A 9 6.44 -11.81 -1.72
CA GLY A 9 6.21 -13.01 -0.93
C GLY A 9 5.02 -13.85 -1.42
N GLY A 10 4.96 -15.08 -0.91
CA GLY A 10 4.05 -16.11 -1.39
C GLY A 10 4.73 -17.07 -2.38
N PHE A 11 4.38 -18.34 -2.24
CA PHE A 11 5.03 -19.48 -2.90
C PHE A 11 5.02 -19.46 -4.45
N ALA A 12 4.26 -18.54 -5.06
CA ALA A 12 4.11 -18.43 -6.51
C ALA A 12 5.10 -17.45 -7.17
N GLY A 13 5.86 -16.65 -6.40
CA GLY A 13 6.83 -15.69 -6.96
C GLY A 13 6.22 -14.57 -7.82
N LEU A 14 4.89 -14.40 -7.80
CA LEU A 14 4.19 -13.36 -8.53
C LEU A 14 4.40 -12.03 -7.81
N SER A 15 5.21 -11.16 -8.41
CA SER A 15 5.39 -9.78 -7.95
C SER A 15 4.47 -8.88 -8.75
N GLU A 16 3.37 -8.43 -8.14
CA GLU A 16 2.53 -7.38 -8.72
C GLU A 16 3.09 -6.03 -8.30
N GLN A 17 3.13 -5.07 -9.21
CA GLN A 17 3.49 -3.69 -8.90
C GLN A 17 2.55 -2.74 -9.64
N TYR A 18 1.91 -1.86 -8.88
CA TYR A 18 1.02 -0.82 -9.36
C TYR A 18 1.62 0.53 -8.99
N ASP A 19 1.69 1.43 -9.96
CA ASP A 19 2.23 2.76 -9.77
C ASP A 19 1.21 3.79 -10.26
N ILE A 20 0.73 4.63 -9.37
CA ILE A 20 -0.31 5.61 -9.64
C ILE A 20 0.20 6.97 -9.25
N ASP A 21 0.30 7.86 -10.23
CA ASP A 21 0.55 9.27 -9.99
C ASP A 21 -0.77 9.98 -9.67
N THR A 22 -1.00 10.36 -8.41
CA THR A 22 -2.25 11.00 -7.99
C THR A 22 -2.47 12.38 -8.58
N GLN A 23 -1.44 13.03 -9.14
CA GLN A 23 -1.58 14.32 -9.79
C GLN A 23 -2.04 14.19 -11.24
N ALA A 24 -1.62 13.13 -11.93
CA ALA A 24 -2.04 12.84 -13.29
C ALA A 24 -3.27 11.94 -13.39
N HIS A 25 -3.58 11.18 -12.32
CA HIS A 25 -4.62 10.15 -12.34
C HIS A 25 -5.97 10.64 -11.80
N PRO A 26 -7.10 10.38 -12.48
CA PRO A 26 -8.43 10.81 -12.04
C PRO A 26 -8.87 10.19 -10.70
N ALA A 27 -8.32 9.01 -10.35
CA ALA A 27 -8.55 8.38 -9.04
C ALA A 27 -7.66 8.94 -7.91
N GLY A 28 -6.74 9.85 -8.22
CA GLY A 28 -5.77 10.45 -7.29
C GLY A 28 -6.39 11.00 -6.00
N PRO A 29 -7.33 11.96 -6.07
CA PRO A 29 -7.96 12.52 -4.86
C PRO A 29 -8.71 11.46 -4.03
N GLY A 30 -9.28 10.43 -4.66
CA GLY A 30 -9.93 9.32 -3.95
C GLY A 30 -8.95 8.42 -3.20
N LEU A 31 -7.77 8.19 -3.77
CA LEU A 31 -6.68 7.45 -3.14
C LEU A 31 -6.05 8.23 -1.98
N GLU A 32 -5.82 9.53 -2.16
CA GLU A 32 -5.32 10.40 -1.10
C GLU A 32 -6.28 10.48 0.10
N ALA A 33 -7.59 10.59 -0.17
CA ALA A 33 -8.61 10.52 0.86
C ALA A 33 -8.61 9.15 1.57
N ALA A 34 -8.47 8.05 0.83
CA ALA A 34 -8.40 6.71 1.42
C ALA A 34 -7.16 6.51 2.30
N LEU A 35 -5.99 7.02 1.88
CA LEU A 35 -4.76 7.03 2.67
C LEU A 35 -4.94 7.80 3.98
N ALA A 36 -5.50 9.00 3.89
CA ALA A 36 -5.78 9.84 5.05
C ALA A 36 -6.77 9.17 6.02
N SER A 37 -7.88 8.62 5.50
CA SER A 37 -8.87 7.90 6.31
C SER A 37 -8.34 6.62 6.94
N SER A 38 -7.39 5.94 6.29
CA SER A 38 -6.76 4.73 6.83
C SER A 38 -5.75 5.03 7.95
N GLY A 39 -5.41 6.31 8.14
CA GLY A 39 -4.37 6.74 9.07
C GLY A 39 -2.96 6.40 8.57
N PHE A 40 -2.75 6.34 7.25
CA PHE A 40 -1.43 6.04 6.66
C PHE A 40 -0.32 6.97 7.16
N PHE A 41 -0.63 8.25 7.28
CA PHE A 41 0.32 9.27 7.73
C PHE A 41 0.53 9.28 9.26
N THR A 42 -0.40 8.71 10.03
CA THR A 42 -0.33 8.65 11.50
C THR A 42 0.17 7.29 11.99
N HIS A 43 0.12 6.26 11.14
CA HIS A 43 0.63 4.94 11.47
C HIS A 43 2.15 5.03 11.70
N PRO A 44 2.67 4.62 12.87
CA PRO A 44 4.10 4.48 13.04
C PRO A 44 4.59 3.57 11.90
N GLN A 45 5.66 3.97 11.19
CA GLN A 45 6.24 3.06 10.20
C GLN A 45 6.64 1.81 10.97
N GLY A 46 5.83 0.75 10.83
CA GLY A 46 6.05 -0.49 11.50
C GLY A 46 7.38 -0.98 11.00
N THR A 47 8.34 -1.08 11.92
CA THR A 47 9.60 -1.78 11.70
C THR A 47 9.24 -3.08 11.00
N ASP A 48 9.70 -3.21 9.76
CA ASP A 48 9.66 -4.41 8.93
C ASP A 48 9.52 -5.64 9.82
N GLU A 49 8.28 -6.09 10.03
CA GLU A 49 7.98 -7.09 11.05
C GLU A 49 8.29 -8.43 10.42
N GLN A 50 9.59 -8.60 10.12
CA GLN A 50 10.26 -9.62 9.34
C GLN A 50 9.28 -10.62 8.72
N LEU A 51 8.49 -10.13 7.76
CA LEU A 51 7.50 -10.94 7.09
C LEU A 51 8.30 -11.98 6.32
N GLY A 52 8.20 -13.23 6.77
CA GLY A 52 8.92 -14.34 6.13
C GLY A 52 8.63 -14.31 4.64
N ALA A 53 9.64 -14.60 3.81
CA ALA A 53 9.50 -14.56 2.35
C ALA A 53 8.35 -15.44 1.83
N ASP A 54 7.96 -16.44 2.61
CA ASP A 54 6.85 -17.36 2.34
C ASP A 54 5.46 -16.73 2.53
N ILE A 55 5.35 -15.60 3.24
CA ILE A 55 4.07 -14.94 3.55
C ILE A 55 3.75 -13.90 2.47
N PRO A 56 2.57 -13.97 1.83
CA PRO A 56 2.14 -12.95 0.89
C PRO A 56 1.94 -11.61 1.63
N HIS A 57 2.67 -10.59 1.20
CA HIS A 57 2.62 -9.26 1.78
C HIS A 57 2.59 -8.19 0.70
N TRP A 58 2.07 -7.04 1.08
CA TRP A 58 2.02 -5.85 0.24
C TRP A 58 2.81 -4.73 0.87
N GLN A 59 3.56 -4.04 0.02
CA GLN A 59 4.27 -2.83 0.35
C GLN A 59 3.61 -1.65 -0.38
N ILE A 60 3.14 -0.66 0.36
CA ILE A 60 2.60 0.58 -0.19
C ILE A 60 3.56 1.72 0.13
N THR A 61 4.12 2.32 -0.91
CA THR A 61 5.01 3.47 -0.86
C THR A 61 4.26 4.69 -1.36
N VAL A 62 4.23 5.75 -0.57
CA VAL A 62 3.67 7.05 -0.95
C VAL A 62 4.80 8.06 -0.96
N GLU A 63 5.08 8.59 -2.14
CA GLU A 63 6.04 9.65 -2.38
C GLU A 63 5.27 10.97 -2.52
N ALA A 64 5.28 11.75 -1.45
CA ALA A 64 4.80 13.12 -1.42
C ALA A 64 5.99 14.09 -1.56
N PRO A 65 5.78 15.31 -2.07
CA PRO A 65 6.87 16.30 -2.22
C PRO A 65 7.58 16.65 -0.91
N THR A 66 6.92 16.45 0.24
CA THR A 66 7.45 16.76 1.57
C THR A 66 7.89 15.53 2.36
N ALA A 67 7.48 14.32 1.97
CA ALA A 67 7.80 13.09 2.70
C ALA A 67 7.59 11.84 1.83
N ARG A 68 8.51 10.86 1.97
CA ARG A 68 8.31 9.50 1.47
C ARG A 68 7.97 8.60 2.64
N ARG A 69 6.86 7.87 2.55
CA ARG A 69 6.45 6.90 3.56
C ARG A 69 6.17 5.56 2.91
N THR A 70 6.63 4.51 3.58
CA THR A 70 6.40 3.13 3.16
C THR A 70 5.80 2.38 4.32
N ILE A 71 4.77 1.59 4.02
CA ILE A 71 4.22 0.58 4.94
C ILE A 71 4.31 -0.78 4.26
N THR A 72 4.45 -1.82 5.08
CA THR A 72 4.39 -3.21 4.66
C THR A 72 3.36 -3.92 5.55
N PHE A 73 2.49 -4.72 4.96
CA PHE A 73 1.48 -5.47 5.68
C PHE A 73 1.23 -6.84 5.03
N ALA A 74 0.92 -7.85 5.83
CA ALA A 74 0.56 -9.18 5.33
C ALA A 74 -0.84 -9.19 4.71
N GLU A 75 -1.03 -9.98 3.66
CA GLU A 75 -2.37 -10.31 3.14
C GLU A 75 -3.02 -11.45 3.95
N ASP A 76 -2.92 -11.39 5.28
CA ASP A 76 -3.48 -12.39 6.20
C ASP A 76 -5.01 -12.22 6.41
N GLY A 77 -5.58 -11.09 5.96
CA GLY A 77 -7.01 -10.79 6.15
C GLY A 77 -7.37 -10.36 7.58
N SER A 78 -6.38 -10.16 8.45
CA SER A 78 -6.58 -9.66 9.80
C SER A 78 -7.22 -8.26 9.80
N ALA A 79 -8.07 -7.98 10.80
CA ALA A 79 -8.82 -6.74 10.89
C ALA A 79 -7.93 -5.48 10.93
N GLU A 80 -6.73 -5.60 11.47
CA GLU A 80 -5.72 -4.53 11.51
C GLU A 80 -5.22 -4.14 10.10
N ASN A 81 -5.19 -5.12 9.20
CA ASN A 81 -4.77 -4.99 7.80
C ASN A 81 -5.94 -4.71 6.84
N ALA A 82 -7.19 -4.88 7.29
CA ALA A 82 -8.38 -4.68 6.46
C ALA A 82 -8.43 -3.28 5.82
N ARG A 83 -8.01 -2.24 6.54
CA ARG A 83 -7.89 -0.87 6.00
C ARG A 83 -6.88 -0.76 4.85
N TRP A 84 -5.76 -1.48 4.94
CA TRP A 84 -4.73 -1.50 3.91
C TRP A 84 -5.17 -2.31 2.69
N GLN A 85 -5.89 -3.42 2.91
CA GLN A 85 -6.51 -4.19 1.83
C GLN A 85 -7.59 -3.39 1.08
N GLN A 86 -8.39 -2.59 1.80
CA GLN A 86 -9.36 -1.67 1.19
C GLN A 86 -8.67 -0.59 0.34
N LEU A 87 -7.57 -0.02 0.84
CA LEU A 87 -6.75 0.92 0.09
C LEU A 87 -6.15 0.27 -1.16
N LEU A 88 -5.57 -0.92 -1.02
CA LEU A 88 -5.00 -1.69 -2.13
C LEU A 88 -6.06 -1.99 -3.20
N THR A 89 -7.28 -2.37 -2.81
CA THR A 89 -8.38 -2.60 -3.75
C THR A 89 -8.68 -1.35 -4.58
N LYS A 90 -8.64 -0.15 -3.96
CA LYS A 90 -8.80 1.12 -4.69
C LYS A 90 -7.63 1.41 -5.61
N ILE A 91 -6.39 1.09 -5.20
CA ILE A 91 -5.20 1.22 -6.04
C ILE A 91 -5.34 0.29 -7.26
N ARG A 92 -5.64 -0.99 -7.06
CA ARG A 92 -5.91 -1.96 -8.15
C ARG A 92 -7.01 -1.48 -9.10
N ALA A 93 -8.09 -0.93 -8.57
CA ALA A 93 -9.22 -0.48 -9.38
C ALA A 93 -8.91 0.80 -10.18
N GLY A 94 -7.88 1.54 -9.78
CA GLY A 94 -7.43 2.77 -10.41
C GLY A 94 -6.07 2.65 -11.10
N ALA A 95 -5.53 1.45 -11.28
CA ALA A 95 -4.35 1.19 -12.11
C ALA A 95 -4.79 0.63 -13.47
#